data_AF-A0AA37P8U7-F1
#
_entry.id   AF-A0AA37P8U7-F1
#
_cell.length_a   1.000
_cell.length_b   1.000
_cell.length_c   1.000
_cell.angle_alpha   90.00
_cell.angle_beta   90.00
_cell.angle_gamma   90.00
#
_symmetry.space_group_name_H-M   'P 1'
#
loop_
_entity.id
_entity.type
_entity.pdbx_description
1 polymer ?
#
loop_
_entity_poly.entity_id
_entity_poly.type
_entity_poly.pdbx_seq_one_letter_code
_entity_poly.pdbx_strand_id
1 'polypeptide(L)'
;MQMAQYANAESSVSGGSPDKRDYIKSTLDLDNDPIFNSRNTSFGGQIVAATGIRGVDIILNSLTGDMLDKCFHILAKWRHHD
;
A
#
# COMPACT_ATOMS: atom_id res chain seq x y z
N MET A 1 2.20 5.12 -7.53
CA MET A 1 1.86 4.15 -8.60
C MET A 1 2.74 4.30 -9.81
N GLN A 2 2.75 5.44 -10.52
CA GLN A 2 3.65 5.63 -11.67
C GLN A 2 5.14 5.33 -11.35
N MET A 3 5.62 5.72 -10.16
CA MET A 3 6.98 5.36 -9.71
C MET A 3 7.17 3.89 -9.32
N ALA A 4 6.13 3.22 -8.83
CA ALA A 4 6.20 1.79 -8.51
C ALA A 4 6.18 0.94 -9.79
N GLN A 5 5.36 1.33 -10.77
CA GLN A 5 5.33 0.74 -12.12
C GLN A 5 6.66 0.92 -12.84
N TYR A 6 7.27 2.11 -12.75
CA TYR A 6 8.60 2.35 -13.31
C TYR A 6 9.68 1.47 -12.67
N ALA A 7 9.53 1.11 -11.40
CA ALA A 7 10.46 0.25 -10.66
C ALA A 7 10.16 -1.26 -10.79
N ASN A 8 9.11 -1.66 -11.53
CA ASN A 8 8.59 -3.02 -11.60
C ASN A 8 8.35 -3.66 -10.21
N ALA A 9 7.91 -2.84 -9.26
CA ALA A 9 7.64 -3.25 -7.88
C ALA A 9 6.17 -3.66 -7.73
N GLU A 10 5.91 -4.70 -6.94
CA GLU A 10 4.55 -5.05 -6.52
C GLU A 10 3.95 -3.89 -5.73
N SER A 11 2.78 -3.39 -6.16
CA SER A 11 2.21 -2.18 -5.59
C SER A 11 0.83 -2.39 -4.97
N SER A 12 0.51 -1.53 -4.00
CA SER A 12 -0.81 -1.47 -3.38
C SER A 12 -1.21 -0.03 -3.14
N VAL A 13 -2.47 0.31 -3.35
CA VAL A 13 -3.02 1.66 -3.20
C VAL A 13 -3.94 1.71 -2.00
N SER A 14 -4.26 2.89 -1.49
CA SER A 14 -5.43 3.05 -0.62
C SER A 14 -6.37 4.13 -1.17
N GLY A 15 -7.68 3.82 -1.18
CA GLY A 15 -8.74 4.68 -1.69
C GLY A 15 -9.87 4.82 -0.67
N GLY A 16 -10.26 6.07 -0.40
CA GLY A 16 -11.25 6.37 0.63
C GLY A 16 -12.64 5.82 0.33
N SER A 17 -13.15 6.00 -0.89
CA SER A 17 -14.50 5.56 -1.33
C SER A 17 -14.42 4.48 -2.42
N PRO A 18 -15.45 3.62 -2.58
CA PRO A 18 -15.53 2.60 -3.63
C PRO A 18 -15.28 3.16 -5.03
N ASP A 19 -15.98 4.24 -5.42
CA ASP A 19 -15.82 4.87 -6.74
C ASP A 19 -14.38 5.32 -7.01
N LYS A 20 -13.68 5.77 -5.96
CA LYS A 20 -12.28 6.20 -6.07
C LYS A 20 -11.35 5.00 -6.23
N ARG A 21 -11.68 3.84 -5.65
CA ARG A 21 -10.93 2.60 -5.86
C ARG A 21 -11.11 2.09 -7.29
N ASP A 22 -12.34 2.07 -7.81
CA ASP A 22 -12.63 1.59 -9.16
C ASP A 22 -12.02 2.51 -10.24
N TYR A 23 -12.05 3.82 -10.01
CA TYR A 23 -11.36 4.79 -10.88
C TYR A 23 -9.84 4.58 -10.90
N ILE A 24 -9.24 4.34 -9.73
CA ILE A 24 -7.79 4.08 -9.62
C ILE A 24 -7.41 2.78 -10.34
N LYS A 25 -8.22 1.71 -10.22
CA LYS A 25 -7.98 0.44 -10.93
C LYS A 25 -7.96 0.62 -12.44
N SER A 26 -9.02 1.21 -12.97
CA SER A 26 -9.19 1.42 -14.41
C SER A 26 -8.19 2.41 -15.02
N THR A 27 -7.78 3.44 -14.28
CA THR A 27 -6.86 4.48 -14.81
C THR A 27 -5.40 4.06 -14.79
N LEU A 28 -5.01 3.16 -13.89
CA LEU A 28 -3.61 2.80 -13.65
C LEU A 28 -3.29 1.34 -13.99
N ASP A 29 -4.22 0.59 -14.59
CA ASP A 29 -4.07 -0.83 -14.93
C ASP A 29 -3.65 -1.69 -13.71
N LEU A 30 -4.37 -1.50 -12.60
CA LEU A 30 -4.08 -2.06 -11.29
C LEU A 30 -5.02 -3.21 -10.94
N ASP A 31 -5.51 -3.95 -11.94
CA ASP A 31 -6.57 -4.95 -11.75
C ASP A 31 -6.19 -6.04 -10.73
N ASN A 32 -4.89 -6.31 -10.59
CA ASN A 32 -4.35 -7.28 -9.63
C ASN A 32 -3.75 -6.66 -8.36
N ASP A 33 -3.66 -5.34 -8.27
CA ASP A 33 -3.01 -4.66 -7.15
C ASP A 33 -4.00 -4.42 -5.99
N PRO A 34 -3.61 -4.72 -4.74
CA PRO A 34 -4.46 -4.48 -3.59
C PRO A 34 -4.78 -3.00 -3.42
N ILE A 35 -6.06 -2.65 -3.31
CA ILE A 35 -6.51 -1.30 -2.93
C ILE A 35 -7.19 -1.31 -1.57
N PHE A 36 -6.55 -0.70 -0.58
CA PHE A 36 -6.96 -0.66 0.82
C PHE A 36 -7.80 0.57 1.19
N ASN A 37 -8.47 0.53 2.33
CA ASN A 37 -9.22 1.68 2.83
C ASN A 37 -8.29 2.67 3.56
N SER A 38 -8.27 3.92 3.12
CA SER A 38 -7.44 4.99 3.69
C SER A 38 -8.11 5.78 4.83
N ARG A 39 -9.28 5.34 5.32
CA ARG A 39 -10.06 6.03 6.37
C ARG A 39 -10.00 5.34 7.73
N ASN A 40 -9.31 4.20 7.83
CA ASN A 40 -9.10 3.50 9.08
C ASN A 40 -7.78 2.72 9.03
N THR A 41 -7.33 2.20 10.16
CA THR A 41 -6.03 1.49 10.28
C THR A 41 -6.07 0.03 9.82
N SER A 42 -7.20 -0.44 9.26
CA SER A 42 -7.36 -1.84 8.83
C SER A 42 -6.45 -2.23 7.66
N PHE A 43 -5.98 -1.26 6.87
CA PHE A 43 -5.02 -1.51 5.78
C PHE A 43 -3.75 -2.20 6.27
N GLY A 44 -3.30 -1.89 7.49
CA GLY A 44 -2.04 -2.42 7.99
C GLY A 44 -2.09 -3.93 8.19
N GLY A 45 -3.20 -4.47 8.72
CA GLY A 45 -3.38 -5.91 8.84
C GLY A 45 -3.47 -6.62 7.49
N GLN A 46 -4.12 -5.99 6.51
CA GLN A 46 -4.30 -6.54 5.17
C GLN A 46 -2.98 -6.58 4.39
N ILE A 47 -2.16 -5.54 4.49
CA ILE A 47 -0.82 -5.50 3.87
C ILE A 47 0.10 -6.56 4.48
N VAL A 48 0.12 -6.71 5.80
CA VAL A 48 0.95 -7.72 6.47
C VAL A 48 0.53 -9.13 6.05
N ALA A 49 -0.78 -9.39 5.94
CA ALA A 49 -1.28 -10.68 5.46
C ALA A 49 -0.90 -10.94 3.99
N ALA A 50 -1.03 -9.94 3.12
CA ALA A 50 -0.68 -10.06 1.70
C ALA A 50 0.82 -10.27 1.47
N THR A 51 1.68 -9.70 2.32
CA THR A 51 3.15 -9.75 2.18
C THR A 51 3.80 -10.94 2.91
N GLY A 52 3.00 -11.83 3.51
CA GLY A 52 3.51 -12.97 4.27
C GLY A 52 4.25 -12.55 5.55
N ILE A 53 3.72 -11.56 6.27
CA ILE A 53 4.26 -11.01 7.53
C ILE A 53 5.56 -10.19 7.33
N ARG A 54 6.03 -10.01 6.09
CA ARG A 54 7.25 -9.25 5.80
C ARG A 54 7.05 -7.74 5.92
N GLY A 55 5.87 -7.22 5.58
CA GLY A 55 5.63 -5.79 5.44
C GLY A 55 6.00 -5.28 4.04
N VAL A 56 6.12 -3.97 3.88
CA VAL A 56 6.41 -3.28 2.61
C VAL A 56 7.73 -2.53 2.65
N ASP A 57 8.46 -2.51 1.54
CA ASP A 57 9.76 -1.84 1.45
C ASP A 57 9.63 -0.32 1.28
N ILE A 58 8.57 0.14 0.61
CA ILE A 58 8.33 1.56 0.33
C ILE A 58 6.89 1.91 0.65
N ILE A 59 6.69 3.05 1.34
CA ILE A 59 5.39 3.65 1.58
C ILE A 59 5.38 5.07 1.03
N LEU A 60 4.48 5.35 0.09
CA LEU A 60 4.19 6.70 -0.35
C LEU A 60 2.95 7.21 0.40
N ASN A 61 3.17 7.92 1.50
CA ASN A 61 2.10 8.31 2.42
C ASN A 61 1.59 9.74 2.18
N SER A 62 0.27 9.94 2.31
CA SER A 62 -0.38 11.25 2.44
C SER A 62 -1.35 11.31 3.63
N LEU A 63 -1.34 10.27 4.49
CA LEU A 63 -2.19 10.12 5.67
C LEU A 63 -1.54 10.78 6.90
N THR A 64 -2.36 11.14 7.89
CA THR A 64 -1.92 11.78 9.14
C THR A 64 -2.48 11.04 10.36
N GLY A 65 -1.96 11.34 11.57
CA GLY A 65 -2.40 10.74 12.84
C GLY A 65 -2.14 9.23 12.91
N ASP A 66 -3.04 8.48 13.56
CA ASP A 66 -2.92 7.03 13.79
C ASP A 66 -2.67 6.20 12.50
N MET A 67 -3.09 6.72 11.35
CA MET A 67 -2.84 6.08 10.06
C MET A 67 -1.38 6.21 9.62
N LEU A 68 -0.74 7.36 9.89
CA LEU A 68 0.70 7.53 9.69
C LEU A 68 1.47 6.59 10.63
N ASP A 69 1.07 6.51 11.90
CA ASP A 69 1.70 5.59 12.85
C ASP A 69 1.60 4.14 12.38
N LYS A 70 0.45 3.76 11.81
CA LYS A 70 0.28 2.42 11.27
C LYS A 70 1.16 2.15 10.05
N CYS A 71 1.45 3.15 9.22
CA CYS A 71 2.41 3.03 8.12
C CYS A 71 3.80 2.61 8.62
N PHE A 72 4.30 3.20 9.70
CA PHE A 72 5.60 2.82 10.26
C PHE A 72 5.66 1.37 10.76
N HIS A 73 4.54 0.84 11.27
CA HIS A 73 4.47 -0.53 11.78
C HIS A 73 4.48 -1.61 10.70
N ILE A 74 4.20 -1.24 9.44
CA ILE A 74 4.14 -2.19 8.33
C ILE A 74 5.34 -2.10 7.39
N LEU A 75 6.33 -1.24 7.70
CA LEU A 75 7.60 -1.22 6.98
C LEU A 75 8.36 -2.52 7.23
N ALA A 76 8.85 -3.14 6.15
CA ALA A 76 9.73 -4.27 6.25
C ALA A 76 11.03 -3.87 6.96
N LYS A 77 11.55 -4.77 7.81
CA LYS A 77 12.89 -4.57 8.36
C LYS A 77 13.88 -4.63 7.22
N TRP A 78 14.71 -3.60 7.11
CA TRP A 78 15.74 -3.53 6.09
C TRP A 78 16.65 -4.77 6.16
N ARG A 79 16.77 -5.48 5.04
CA ARG A 79 17.71 -6.60 4.87
C ARG A 79 18.79 -6.14 3.92
N HIS A 80 20.05 -6.23 4.37
CA HIS A 80 21.18 -6.17 3.46
C HIS A 80 21.03 -7.32 2.45
N HIS A 81 20.97 -6.97 1.16
CA HIS A 81 21.26 -7.93 0.10
C HIS A 81 22.79 -7.98 -0.03
N ASP A 82 23.38 -9.11 0.36
CA ASP A 82 24.75 -9.49 0.00
C ASP A 82 24.80 -10.04 -1.43
#